data_AF-A0A914SX47-F1
#
_entry.id   AF-A0A914SX47-F1
#
_cell.length_a   1.000
_cell.length_b   1.000
_cell.length_c   1.000
_cell.angle_alpha   90.00
_cell.angle_beta   90.00
_cell.angle_gamma   90.00
#
_symmetry.space_group_name_H-M   'P 1'
#
loop_
_entity.id
_entity.type
_entity.pdbx_description
1 polymer ?
#
loop_
_entity_poly.entity_id
_entity_poly.type
_entity_poly.pdbx_seq_one_letter_code
_entity_poly.pdbx_strand_id
1 'polypeptide(L)'
;MPQDVEEFRRGLESDSKIKVVTLSPQAIVSLAAKTGLSPEQVAVGTSNFLKSIGVDYVIDSSIAREITKAQIYEDFKKPNRKGPLVTGVCPGVASFAEKNEPKTLMPQLSVTRSPMLITGALVKDNLSKELGIKPSEIYHACVMPCFD
;
A
#
# COMPACT_ATOMS: atom_id res chain seq x y z
N MET A 1 14.43 -3.50 2.54
CA MET A 1 15.00 -2.43 1.72
C MET A 1 13.91 -2.04 0.73
N PRO A 2 13.58 -0.75 0.57
CA PRO A 2 12.61 -0.34 -0.45
C PRO A 2 13.09 -0.82 -1.82
N GLN A 3 12.15 -1.26 -2.65
CA GLN A 3 12.47 -1.72 -4.00
C GLN A 3 13.02 -0.55 -4.81
N ASP A 4 14.20 -0.74 -5.41
CA ASP A 4 14.75 0.23 -6.33
C ASP A 4 14.16 0.06 -7.74
N VAL A 5 14.51 0.99 -8.63
CA VAL A 5 14.00 0.98 -10.01
C VAL A 5 14.45 -0.28 -10.75
N GLU A 6 15.63 -0.82 -10.47
CA GLU A 6 16.15 -2.02 -11.14
C GLU A 6 15.44 -3.29 -10.67
N GLU A 7 15.08 -3.37 -9.40
CA GLU A 7 14.20 -4.42 -8.88
C GLU A 7 12.81 -4.35 -9.51
N PHE A 8 12.27 -3.14 -9.69
CA PHE A 8 11.01 -2.96 -10.40
C PHE A 8 11.09 -3.45 -11.86
N ARG A 9 12.14 -3.09 -12.60
CA ARG A 9 12.36 -3.54 -13.98
C ARG A 9 12.47 -5.07 -14.06
N ARG A 10 13.28 -5.68 -13.20
CA ARG A 10 13.39 -7.16 -13.12
C ARG A 10 12.05 -7.81 -12.80
N GLY A 11 11.23 -7.19 -11.96
CA GLY A 11 9.87 -7.64 -11.67
C GLY A 11 8.95 -7.64 -12.89
N LEU A 12 9.04 -6.61 -13.74
CA LEU A 12 8.30 -6.54 -15.01
C LEU A 12 8.77 -7.59 -16.02
N GLU A 13 10.06 -7.92 -16.02
CA GLU A 13 10.66 -8.96 -16.87
C GLU A 13 10.44 -10.38 -16.33
N SER A 14 9.89 -10.54 -15.13
CA SER A 14 9.64 -11.85 -14.53
C SER A 14 8.56 -12.64 -15.27
N ASP A 15 8.62 -13.97 -15.10
CA ASP A 15 7.61 -14.94 -15.56
C ASP A 15 6.27 -14.87 -14.80
N SER A 16 6.05 -13.80 -14.04
CA SER A 16 4.76 -13.56 -13.37
C SER A 16 3.65 -13.44 -14.41
N LYS A 17 2.57 -14.19 -14.20
CA LYS A 17 1.40 -14.19 -15.10
C LYS A 17 0.67 -12.85 -15.11
N ILE A 18 0.67 -12.16 -13.97
CA ILE A 18 -0.01 -10.87 -13.79
C ILE A 18 0.92 -9.91 -13.07
N LYS A 19 1.01 -8.67 -13.54
CA LYS A 19 1.79 -7.57 -12.96
C LYS A 19 0.85 -6.48 -12.52
N VAL A 20 0.89 -6.15 -11.23
CA VAL A 20 0.02 -5.16 -10.60
C VAL A 20 0.87 -4.05 -9.99
N VAL A 21 0.48 -2.80 -10.22
CA VAL A 21 1.06 -1.64 -9.55
C VAL A 21 -0.03 -0.90 -8.77
N THR A 22 0.20 -0.68 -7.48
CA THR A 22 -0.66 0.16 -6.65
C THR A 22 -0.08 1.57 -6.54
N LEU A 23 -0.90 2.57 -6.84
CA LEU A 23 -0.57 3.98 -6.70
C LEU A 23 -1.22 4.55 -5.43
N SER A 24 -0.45 5.36 -4.70
CA SER A 24 -0.99 6.16 -3.61
C SER A 24 -1.48 7.52 -4.10
N PRO A 25 -2.57 8.06 -3.52
CA PRO A 25 -3.01 9.42 -3.80
C PRO A 25 -1.91 10.47 -3.60
N GLN A 26 -1.02 10.30 -2.62
CA GLN A 26 0.09 11.21 -2.37
C GLN A 26 1.12 11.15 -3.48
N ALA A 27 1.42 9.98 -4.03
CA ALA A 27 2.33 9.88 -5.17
C ALA A 27 1.75 10.64 -6.38
N ILE A 28 0.45 10.49 -6.65
CA ILE A 28 -0.24 11.22 -7.72
C ILE A 28 -0.18 12.73 -7.48
N VAL A 29 -0.54 13.20 -6.28
CA VAL A 29 -0.54 14.64 -5.97
C VAL A 29 0.87 15.22 -5.97
N SER A 30 1.87 14.46 -5.50
CA SER A 30 3.29 14.87 -5.56
C SER A 30 3.77 15.03 -7.00
N LEU A 31 3.43 14.09 -7.88
CA LEU A 31 3.75 14.17 -9.30
C LEU A 31 2.99 15.31 -9.99
N ALA A 32 1.73 15.56 -9.63
CA ALA A 32 0.95 16.70 -10.12
C ALA A 32 1.63 18.03 -9.76
N ALA A 33 2.05 18.19 -8.51
CA ALA A 33 2.79 19.38 -8.06
C ALA A 33 4.10 19.58 -8.84
N LYS A 34 4.82 18.49 -9.16
CA LYS A 34 6.07 18.55 -9.91
C LYS A 34 5.88 18.86 -11.41
N THR A 35 4.79 18.41 -12.01
CA THR A 35 4.55 18.51 -13.46
C THR A 35 3.69 19.70 -13.85
N GLY A 36 2.99 20.33 -12.88
CA GLY A 36 2.02 21.39 -13.16
C GLY A 36 0.71 20.88 -13.78
N LEU A 37 0.53 19.56 -13.87
CA LEU A 37 -0.69 18.92 -14.37
C LEU A 37 -1.70 18.71 -13.24
N SER A 38 -2.97 18.52 -13.59
CA SER A 38 -3.99 18.13 -12.61
C SER A 38 -3.74 16.70 -12.08
N PRO A 39 -4.16 16.37 -10.83
CA PRO A 39 -4.08 15.02 -10.29
C PRO A 39 -4.71 13.96 -11.20
N GLU A 40 -5.83 14.29 -11.87
CA GLU A 40 -6.54 13.41 -12.79
C GLU A 40 -5.70 13.12 -14.05
N GLN A 41 -5.08 14.15 -14.64
CA GLN A 41 -4.18 13.97 -15.77
C GLN A 41 -2.96 13.13 -15.40
N VAL A 42 -2.40 13.33 -14.20
CA VAL A 42 -1.29 12.53 -13.70
C VAL A 42 -1.71 11.08 -13.46
N ALA A 43 -2.86 10.85 -12.80
CA ALA A 43 -3.35 9.49 -12.56
C ALA A 43 -3.53 8.71 -13.87
N VAL A 44 -4.18 9.31 -14.87
CA VAL A 44 -4.37 8.70 -16.18
C VAL A 44 -3.02 8.52 -16.91
N GLY A 45 -2.18 9.55 -16.93
CA GLY A 45 -0.88 9.52 -17.61
C GLY A 45 0.06 8.47 -17.02
N THR A 46 0.19 8.43 -15.69
CA THR A 46 1.00 7.43 -14.98
C THR A 46 0.43 6.02 -15.17
N SER A 47 -0.89 5.84 -15.11
CA SER A 47 -1.50 4.54 -15.39
C SER A 47 -1.22 4.08 -16.82
N ASN A 48 -1.35 4.95 -17.81
CA ASN A 48 -1.08 4.62 -19.22
C ASN A 48 0.40 4.29 -19.44
N PHE A 49 1.30 5.06 -18.83
CA PHE A 49 2.72 4.78 -18.88
C PHE A 49 3.05 3.41 -18.28
N LEU A 50 2.55 3.09 -17.08
CA LEU A 50 2.78 1.80 -16.44
C LEU A 50 2.25 0.63 -17.29
N LYS A 51 1.07 0.77 -17.88
CA LYS A 51 0.51 -0.22 -18.81
C LYS A 51 1.38 -0.38 -20.06
N SER A 52 1.92 0.72 -20.60
CA SER A 52 2.79 0.69 -21.78
C SER A 52 4.11 -0.05 -21.55
N ILE A 53 4.56 -0.18 -20.30
CA ILE A 53 5.78 -0.91 -19.93
C ILE A 53 5.51 -2.32 -19.38
N GLY A 54 4.30 -2.85 -19.54
CA GLY A 54 3.98 -4.25 -19.23
C GLY A 54 3.29 -4.48 -17.87
N VAL A 55 2.70 -3.47 -17.25
CA VAL A 55 1.81 -3.64 -16.08
C VAL A 55 0.39 -3.96 -16.55
N ASP A 56 -0.21 -5.04 -16.04
CA ASP A 56 -1.57 -5.44 -16.40
C ASP A 56 -2.63 -4.61 -15.67
N TYR A 57 -2.44 -4.39 -14.36
CA TYR A 57 -3.41 -3.66 -13.52
C TYR A 57 -2.74 -2.52 -12.75
N VAL A 58 -3.39 -1.36 -12.75
CA VAL A 58 -3.01 -0.20 -11.95
C VAL A 58 -4.14 0.10 -10.97
N ILE A 59 -3.84 0.08 -9.67
CA ILE A 59 -4.83 0.16 -8.58
C ILE A 59 -4.60 1.43 -7.76
N ASP A 60 -5.67 2.16 -7.45
CA ASP A 60 -5.64 3.24 -6.46
C ASP A 60 -5.81 2.67 -5.03
N SER A 61 -4.85 2.95 -4.15
CA SER A 61 -4.91 2.52 -2.75
C SER A 61 -5.99 3.22 -1.89
N SER A 62 -6.73 4.19 -2.43
CA SER A 62 -7.80 4.92 -1.73
C SER A 62 -8.86 4.00 -1.14
N ILE A 63 -9.23 2.91 -1.85
CA ILE A 63 -10.18 1.92 -1.31
C ILE A 63 -9.60 1.26 -0.06
N ALA A 64 -8.33 0.85 -0.10
CA ALA A 64 -7.66 0.26 1.05
C ALA A 64 -7.53 1.25 2.22
N ARG A 65 -7.43 2.56 1.96
CA ARG A 65 -7.47 3.59 3.00
C ARG A 65 -8.78 3.65 3.74
N GLU A 66 -9.87 3.61 3.00
CA GLU A 66 -11.20 3.60 3.58
C GLU A 66 -11.42 2.35 4.44
N ILE A 67 -10.93 1.19 3.98
CA ILE A 67 -10.94 -0.06 4.77
C ILE A 67 -10.10 0.09 6.05
N THR A 68 -8.85 0.57 5.94
CA THR A 68 -7.98 0.82 7.11
C THR A 68 -8.66 1.76 8.11
N LYS A 69 -9.25 2.86 7.63
CA LYS A 69 -9.94 3.84 8.47
C LYS A 69 -11.12 3.20 9.22
N ALA A 70 -11.95 2.44 8.51
CA ALA A 70 -13.08 1.73 9.11
C ALA A 70 -12.61 0.71 10.18
N GLN A 71 -11.57 -0.06 9.89
CA GLN A 71 -11.01 -1.04 10.83
C GLN A 71 -10.39 -0.39 12.07
N ILE A 72 -9.64 0.71 11.91
CA ILE A 72 -9.13 1.50 13.04
C ILE A 72 -10.28 2.05 13.87
N TYR A 73 -11.36 2.51 13.24
CA TYR A 73 -12.52 3.01 13.95
C TYR A 73 -13.22 1.92 14.77
N GLU A 74 -13.34 0.71 14.24
CA GLU A 74 -13.84 -0.44 15.02
C GLU A 74 -12.91 -0.79 16.20
N ASP A 75 -11.59 -0.75 15.98
CA ASP A 75 -10.59 -0.94 17.04
C ASP A 75 -10.71 0.14 18.13
N PHE A 76 -10.99 1.37 17.70
CA PHE A 76 -11.25 2.53 18.56
C PHE A 76 -12.60 2.46 19.30
N LYS A 77 -13.54 1.59 18.91
CA LYS A 77 -14.80 1.40 19.64
C LYS A 77 -14.76 0.25 20.64
N LYS A 78 -13.73 -0.61 20.61
CA LYS A 78 -13.63 -1.76 21.53
C LYS A 78 -13.69 -1.31 23.00
N PRO A 79 -14.54 -1.93 23.84
CA PRO A 79 -14.66 -1.56 25.25
C PRO A 79 -13.40 -1.91 26.05
N ASN A 80 -13.25 -1.32 27.24
CA ASN A 80 -12.17 -1.62 28.19
C ASN A 80 -10.74 -1.35 27.69
N ARG A 81 -10.56 -0.45 26.73
CA ARG A 81 -9.23 -0.04 26.28
C ARG A 81 -8.52 0.76 27.37
N LYS A 82 -7.31 0.35 27.72
CA LYS A 82 -6.49 1.02 28.74
C LYS A 82 -5.56 2.03 28.06
N GLY A 83 -6.08 3.22 27.74
CA GLY A 83 -5.28 4.31 27.15
C GLY A 83 -5.66 4.70 25.72
N PRO A 84 -4.89 5.61 25.10
CA PRO A 84 -5.16 6.10 23.75
C PRO A 84 -4.87 5.03 22.69
N LEU A 85 -5.63 5.00 21.60
CA LEU A 85 -5.28 4.18 20.44
C LEU A 85 -4.27 4.91 19.57
N VAL A 86 -3.14 4.27 19.28
CA VAL A 86 -2.11 4.77 18.35
C VAL A 86 -2.22 4.00 17.04
N THR A 87 -2.26 4.69 15.91
CA THR A 87 -2.35 4.02 14.60
C THR A 87 -1.01 3.39 14.20
N GLY A 88 -1.00 2.11 13.81
CA GLY A 88 0.18 1.41 13.30
C GLY A 88 0.42 1.52 11.79
N VAL A 89 -0.29 2.42 11.10
CA VAL A 89 -0.25 2.53 9.62
C VAL A 89 1.09 3.03 9.10
N CYS A 90 1.79 3.86 9.89
CA CYS A 90 3.12 4.36 9.55
C CYS A 90 4.19 3.35 10.01
N PRO A 91 5.01 2.79 9.09
CA PRO A 91 6.06 1.85 9.45
C PRO A 91 7.06 2.45 10.44
N GLY A 92 7.37 3.75 10.34
CA GLY A 92 8.23 4.45 11.30
C GLY A 92 7.67 4.48 12.72
N VAL A 93 6.35 4.66 12.89
CA VAL A 93 5.69 4.63 14.22
C VAL A 93 5.75 3.22 14.81
N ALA A 94 5.46 2.19 14.00
CA ALA A 94 5.55 0.81 14.43
C ALA A 94 6.99 0.44 14.84
N SER A 95 7.99 0.82 14.04
CA SER A 95 9.41 0.60 14.34
C SER A 95 9.85 1.32 15.61
N PHE A 96 9.39 2.56 15.80
CA PHE A 96 9.69 3.34 17.00
C PHE A 96 9.10 2.67 18.25
N ALA A 97 7.82 2.28 18.19
CA ALA A 97 7.14 1.60 19.29
C ALA A 97 7.83 0.28 19.66
N GLU A 98 8.25 -0.51 18.67
CA GLU A 98 8.93 -1.79 18.91
C GLU A 98 10.32 -1.62 19.54
N LYS A 99 11.11 -0.66 19.05
CA LYS A 99 12.53 -0.52 19.43
C LYS A 99 12.77 0.37 20.65
N ASN A 100 11.97 1.43 20.82
CA ASN A 100 12.24 2.45 21.83
C ASN A 100 11.27 2.35 23.02
N GLU A 101 9.99 2.06 22.77
CA GLU A 101 8.93 2.13 23.77
C GLU A 101 8.01 0.90 23.78
N PRO A 102 8.55 -0.34 23.83
CA PRO A 102 7.75 -1.54 23.63
C PRO A 102 6.73 -1.80 24.73
N LYS A 103 7.01 -1.39 25.97
CA LYS A 103 6.09 -1.62 27.10
C LYS A 103 4.91 -0.66 27.12
N THR A 104 5.08 0.54 26.58
CA THR A 104 4.12 1.65 26.66
C THR A 104 3.33 1.81 25.37
N LEU A 105 3.99 1.76 24.21
CA LEU A 105 3.36 2.02 22.91
C LEU A 105 2.82 0.76 22.21
N MET A 106 3.49 -0.40 22.32
CA MET A 106 2.99 -1.62 21.66
C MET A 106 1.58 -2.03 22.11
N PRO A 107 1.20 -1.95 23.41
CA PRO A 107 -0.16 -2.25 23.84
C PRO A 107 -1.22 -1.25 23.32
N GLN A 108 -0.80 -0.06 22.92
CA GLN A 108 -1.67 1.00 22.41
C GLN A 108 -1.76 0.99 20.88
N LEU A 109 -0.89 0.25 20.19
CA LEU A 109 -0.84 0.23 18.74
C LEU A 109 -2.01 -0.57 18.17
N SER A 110 -2.73 0.02 17.21
CA SER A 110 -3.76 -0.69 16.48
C SER A 110 -3.16 -1.84 15.68
N VAL A 111 -3.80 -3.01 15.75
CA VAL A 111 -3.45 -4.20 14.95
C VAL A 111 -3.89 -4.07 13.48
N THR A 112 -4.54 -2.97 13.12
CA THR A 112 -5.04 -2.73 11.77
C THR A 112 -3.89 -2.55 10.78
N ARG A 113 -3.97 -3.25 9.65
CA ARG A 113 -2.98 -3.17 8.58
C ARG A 113 -2.99 -1.82 7.87
N SER A 114 -1.82 -1.40 7.37
CA SER A 114 -1.69 -0.20 6.54
C SER A 114 -2.40 -0.38 5.18
N PRO A 115 -2.78 0.71 4.50
CA PRO A 115 -3.43 0.63 3.19
C PRO A 115 -2.59 -0.13 2.15
N MET A 116 -1.25 -0.02 2.22
CA MET A 116 -0.35 -0.78 1.36
C MET A 116 -0.47 -2.28 1.62
N LEU A 117 -0.44 -2.70 2.88
CA LEU A 117 -0.59 -4.12 3.27
C LEU A 117 -1.99 -4.65 2.95
N ILE A 118 -3.04 -3.85 3.15
CA ILE A 118 -4.41 -4.24 2.76
C ILE A 118 -4.50 -4.40 1.26
N THR A 119 -3.95 -3.48 0.47
CA THR A 119 -3.96 -3.62 -1.00
C THR A 119 -3.18 -4.85 -1.44
N GLY A 120 -2.03 -5.12 -0.82
CA GLY A 120 -1.27 -6.35 -1.05
C GLY A 120 -2.09 -7.61 -0.78
N ALA A 121 -2.85 -7.65 0.31
CA ALA A 121 -3.75 -8.76 0.60
C ALA A 121 -4.89 -8.87 -0.44
N LEU A 122 -5.51 -7.77 -0.83
CA LEU A 122 -6.55 -7.78 -1.88
C LEU A 122 -6.01 -8.30 -3.21
N VAL A 123 -4.81 -7.90 -3.61
CA VAL A 123 -4.18 -8.35 -4.86
C VAL A 123 -3.74 -9.81 -4.76
N LYS A 124 -3.05 -10.18 -3.68
CA LYS A 124 -2.43 -11.51 -3.56
C LYS A 124 -3.40 -12.58 -3.13
N ASP A 125 -4.42 -12.26 -2.34
CA ASP A 125 -5.36 -13.24 -1.81
C ASP A 125 -6.69 -13.24 -2.57
N ASN A 126 -7.25 -12.07 -2.91
CA ASN A 126 -8.56 -12.00 -3.56
C ASN A 126 -8.44 -12.12 -5.08
N LEU A 127 -7.61 -11.29 -5.71
CA LEU A 127 -7.46 -11.30 -7.17
C LEU A 127 -6.87 -12.62 -7.68
N SER A 128 -5.92 -13.23 -6.95
CA SER A 128 -5.37 -14.54 -7.32
C SER A 128 -6.43 -15.64 -7.35
N LYS A 129 -7.33 -15.67 -6.37
CA LYS A 129 -8.47 -16.62 -6.31
C LYS A 129 -9.46 -16.37 -7.42
N GLU A 130 -9.78 -15.11 -7.70
CA GLU A 130 -10.71 -14.73 -8.77
C GLU A 130 -10.18 -15.15 -10.14
N LEU A 131 -8.87 -15.02 -10.36
CA LEU A 131 -8.21 -15.40 -11.62
C LEU A 131 -7.78 -16.88 -11.67
N GLY A 132 -7.97 -17.66 -10.59
CA GLY A 132 -7.57 -19.07 -10.53
C GLY A 132 -6.05 -19.30 -10.62
N ILE A 133 -5.24 -18.34 -10.17
CA ILE A 133 -3.77 -18.42 -10.16
C ILE A 133 -3.22 -18.42 -8.73
N LYS A 134 -1.96 -18.80 -8.57
CA LYS A 134 -1.28 -18.75 -7.27
C LYS A 134 -0.87 -17.30 -6.94
N PRO A 135 -0.86 -16.89 -5.66
CA PRO A 135 -0.34 -15.57 -5.26
C PRO A 135 1.10 -15.31 -5.71
N SER A 136 1.92 -16.36 -5.84
CA SER A 136 3.31 -16.30 -6.33
C SER A 136 3.41 -15.99 -7.83
N GLU A 137 2.33 -16.18 -8.59
CA GLU A 137 2.27 -15.89 -10.03
C GLU A 137 1.89 -14.42 -10.31
N ILE A 138 1.69 -13.62 -9.27
CA ILE A 138 1.43 -12.18 -9.37
C ILE A 138 2.71 -11.44 -9.00
N TYR A 139 3.19 -10.52 -9.83
CA TYR A 139 4.14 -9.49 -9.40
C TYR A 139 3.35 -8.29 -8.90
N HIS A 140 3.64 -7.80 -7.69
CA HIS A 140 2.95 -6.65 -7.11
C HIS A 140 3.96 -5.63 -6.59
N ALA A 141 3.88 -4.40 -7.11
CA ALA A 141 4.68 -3.27 -6.67
C ALA A 141 3.79 -2.11 -6.23
N CYS A 142 4.34 -1.22 -5.41
CA CYS A 142 3.61 -0.07 -4.86
C CYS A 142 4.41 1.23 -5.07
N VAL A 143 3.74 2.29 -5.50
CA VAL A 143 4.31 3.64 -5.58
C VAL A 143 3.75 4.48 -4.42
N MET A 144 4.57 4.62 -3.39
CA MET A 144 4.24 5.25 -2.11
C MET A 144 5.08 6.51 -1.90
N PRO A 145 4.62 7.48 -1.08
CA PRO A 145 5.37 8.71 -0.81
C PRO A 145 6.44 8.52 0.29
N CYS A 146 6.70 7.28 0.72
CA CYS A 146 7.50 6.94 1.89
C CYS A 146 8.61 5.96 1.48
N PHE A 147 9.75 6.04 2.15
CA PHE A 147 10.92 5.18 1.91
C PHE A 147 10.90 3.89 2.74
N ASP A 148 10.05 3.84 3.76
CA ASP A 148 9.94 2.76 4.73
C ASP A 148 8.93 1.67 4.33
#